data_AF-A0AAD6PI98-F1
#
_entry.id   AF-A0AAD6PI98-F1
#
_cell.length_a   1.000
_cell.length_b   1.000
_cell.length_c   1.000
_cell.angle_alpha   90.00
_cell.angle_beta   90.00
_cell.angle_gamma   90.00
#
_symmetry.space_group_name_H-M   'P 1'
#
loop_
_entity.id
_entity.type
_entity.pdbx_description
1 polymer ?
#
loop_
_entity_poly.entity_id
_entity_poly.type
_entity_poly.pdbx_seq_one_letter_code
_entity_poly.pdbx_strand_id
1 'polypeptide(L)'
;MDMSTQKTIWDGVLDITKVAQEKGSDPQLWALQFLDRALALNIVPPSMVLALLSDRIVPCRRSRPVAYRLYMELLKRFAFELKCHIAVPNYEMVMKSIDGVLHLSHKFGLQVTNPGILVAEFIYSIVSQLLDASLDDEGLLELMPEMKSRWATIPQEMEIDAHDKSTSRILDLMRRNLHPLD
;
A
#
# COMPACT_ATOMS: atom_id res chain seq x y z
N MET A 1 3.30 15.34 -44.01
CA MET A 1 3.40 15.73 -42.59
C MET A 1 3.12 14.49 -41.79
N ASP A 2 4.16 13.82 -41.32
CA ASP A 2 4.05 12.62 -40.51
C ASP A 2 4.03 13.05 -39.04
N MET A 3 2.88 12.88 -38.39
CA MET A 3 2.75 13.06 -36.94
C MET A 3 3.24 11.78 -36.26
N SER A 4 4.56 11.63 -36.17
CA SER A 4 5.19 10.64 -35.31
C SER A 4 4.74 10.91 -33.88
N THR A 5 3.79 10.10 -33.40
CA THR A 5 3.33 10.13 -32.01
C THR A 5 4.49 9.64 -31.16
N GLN A 6 5.17 10.57 -30.51
CA GLN A 6 6.26 10.24 -29.61
C GLN A 6 5.68 9.43 -28.45
N LYS A 7 5.87 8.11 -28.51
CA LYS A 7 5.33 7.16 -27.54
C LYS A 7 5.90 7.51 -26.16
N THR A 8 5.06 8.02 -25.28
CA THR A 8 5.47 8.47 -23.96
C THR A 8 5.57 7.28 -23.01
N ILE A 9 6.32 7.44 -21.91
CA ILE A 9 6.38 6.43 -20.84
C ILE A 9 4.96 6.11 -20.32
N TRP A 10 4.06 7.11 -20.34
CA TRP A 10 2.67 6.99 -19.93
C TRP A 10 1.85 6.07 -20.83
N ASP A 11 2.17 5.98 -22.12
CA ASP A 11 1.52 5.01 -23.02
C ASP A 11 1.86 3.57 -22.61
N GLY A 12 3.10 3.33 -22.18
CA GLY A 12 3.52 2.05 -21.64
C GLY A 12 2.84 1.72 -20.30
N VAL A 13 2.69 2.71 -19.41
CA VAL A 13 1.93 2.54 -18.17
C VAL A 13 0.47 2.21 -18.48
N LEU A 14 -0.14 2.92 -19.43
CA LEU A 14 -1.53 2.75 -19.84
C LEU A 14 -1.79 1.35 -20.43
N ASP A 15 -0.91 0.89 -21.33
CA ASP A 15 -0.96 -0.44 -21.92
C ASP A 15 -0.84 -1.53 -20.82
N ILE A 16 0.08 -1.35 -19.87
CA ILE A 16 0.28 -2.30 -18.76
C ILE A 16 -0.91 -2.31 -17.80
N THR A 17 -1.50 -1.16 -17.47
CA THR A 17 -2.73 -1.08 -16.65
C THR A 17 -3.89 -1.79 -17.33
N LYS A 18 -4.04 -1.60 -18.64
CA LYS A 18 -5.15 -2.16 -19.41
C LYS A 18 -5.07 -3.68 -19.50
N VAL A 19 -3.87 -4.22 -19.74
CA VAL A 19 -3.63 -5.67 -19.73
C VAL A 19 -3.92 -6.29 -18.35
N ALA A 20 -3.64 -5.58 -17.26
CA ALA A 20 -3.90 -6.06 -15.91
C ALA A 20 -5.41 -6.07 -15.57
N GLN A 21 -6.15 -5.05 -16.03
CA GLN A 21 -7.60 -5.00 -15.91
C GLN A 21 -8.27 -6.12 -16.72
N GLU A 22 -7.83 -6.35 -17.96
CA GLU A 22 -8.35 -7.42 -18.83
C GLU A 22 -8.08 -8.82 -18.28
N LYS A 23 -6.95 -9.01 -17.58
CA LYS A 23 -6.61 -10.29 -16.93
C LYS A 23 -7.32 -10.52 -15.59
N GLY A 24 -8.11 -9.56 -15.09
CA GLY A 24 -8.72 -9.64 -13.76
C GLY A 24 -7.69 -9.79 -12.64
N SER A 25 -6.48 -9.24 -12.83
CA SER A 25 -5.41 -9.37 -11.85
C SER A 25 -5.74 -8.56 -10.59
N ASP A 26 -5.44 -9.12 -9.42
CA ASP A 26 -5.60 -8.43 -8.14
C ASP A 26 -4.91 -7.05 -8.18
N PRO A 27 -5.64 -5.93 -7.99
CA PRO A 27 -5.10 -4.58 -8.06
C PRO A 27 -3.85 -4.36 -7.20
N GLN A 28 -3.75 -5.02 -6.04
CA GLN A 28 -2.60 -4.88 -5.15
C GLN A 28 -1.37 -5.66 -5.66
N LEU A 29 -1.58 -6.85 -6.22
CA LEU A 29 -0.50 -7.63 -6.82
C LEU A 29 0.06 -6.91 -8.05
N TRP A 30 -0.82 -6.31 -8.84
CA TRP A 30 -0.43 -5.49 -9.98
C TRP A 30 0.35 -4.24 -9.55
N ALA A 31 -0.13 -3.51 -8.54
CA ALA A 31 0.58 -2.35 -8.00
C ALA A 31 1.98 -2.71 -7.53
N LEU A 32 2.14 -3.87 -6.89
CA LEU A 32 3.43 -4.36 -6.43
C LEU A 32 4.39 -4.71 -7.59
N GLN A 33 3.88 -5.34 -8.66
CA GLN A 33 4.67 -5.59 -9.87
C GLN A 33 5.07 -4.29 -10.58
N PHE A 34 4.20 -3.29 -10.57
CA PHE A 34 4.51 -1.97 -11.11
C PHE A 34 5.60 -1.28 -10.29
N LEU A 35 5.50 -1.33 -8.96
CA LEU A 35 6.50 -0.78 -8.05
C LEU A 35 7.87 -1.46 -8.24
N ASP A 36 7.90 -2.77 -8.45
CA ASP A 36 9.14 -3.50 -8.77
C ASP A 36 9.78 -3.01 -10.09
N ARG A 37 8.97 -2.77 -11.13
CA ARG A 37 9.47 -2.18 -12.39
C ARG A 37 9.93 -0.74 -12.22
N ALA A 38 9.18 0.08 -11.48
CA ALA A 38 9.55 1.46 -11.20
C ALA A 38 10.88 1.54 -10.43
N LEU A 39 11.10 0.59 -9.53
CA LEU A 39 12.33 0.43 -8.77
C LEU A 39 13.50 0.01 -9.66
N ALA A 40 13.30 -0.96 -10.56
CA ALA A 40 14.30 -1.36 -11.55
C ALA A 40 14.70 -0.21 -12.49
N LEU A 41 13.78 0.72 -12.74
CA LEU A 41 14.01 1.93 -13.54
C LEU A 41 14.53 3.13 -12.70
N ASN A 42 14.80 2.95 -11.40
CA ASN A 42 15.21 4.01 -10.47
C ASN A 42 14.28 5.24 -10.45
N ILE A 43 12.99 5.05 -10.77
CA ILE A 43 11.99 6.13 -10.78
C ILE A 43 11.62 6.51 -9.34
N VAL A 44 11.56 5.52 -8.45
CA VAL A 44 11.18 5.70 -7.04
C VAL A 44 12.26 5.10 -6.14
N PRO A 45 12.67 5.79 -5.06
CA PRO A 45 13.61 5.25 -4.09
C PRO A 45 13.07 3.97 -3.41
N PRO A 46 13.91 2.94 -3.20
CA PRO A 46 13.50 1.70 -2.52
C PRO A 46 12.85 1.94 -1.15
N SER A 47 13.34 2.92 -0.39
CA SER A 47 12.80 3.27 0.93
C SER A 47 11.33 3.70 0.89
N MET A 48 10.93 4.43 -0.16
CA MET A 48 9.54 4.87 -0.34
C MET A 48 8.63 3.71 -0.74
N VAL A 49 9.11 2.81 -1.58
CA VAL A 49 8.39 1.58 -1.94
C VAL A 49 8.17 0.72 -0.69
N LEU A 50 9.20 0.51 0.13
CA LEU A 50 9.09 -0.26 1.37
C LEU A 50 8.10 0.36 2.36
N ALA A 51 8.09 1.70 2.51
CA ALA A 51 7.14 2.40 3.36
C ALA A 51 5.70 2.16 2.89
N LEU A 52 5.41 2.42 1.62
CA LEU A 52 4.08 2.24 1.02
C LEU A 52 3.57 0.80 1.14
N LEU A 53 4.45 -0.16 0.86
CA LEU A 53 4.07 -1.57 0.89
C LEU A 53 3.90 -2.09 2.32
N SER A 54 4.71 -1.63 3.27
CA SER A 54 4.58 -2.07 4.67
C SER A 54 3.19 -1.77 5.24
N ASP A 55 2.73 -0.53 5.07
CA ASP A 55 1.43 -0.05 5.56
C ASP A 55 0.25 -0.83 4.96
N ARG A 56 0.37 -1.29 3.71
CA ARG A 56 -0.72 -1.96 2.98
C ARG A 56 -0.67 -3.49 3.10
N ILE A 57 0.52 -4.09 3.08
CA ILE A 57 0.69 -5.53 2.87
C ILE A 57 0.87 -6.29 4.18
N VAL A 58 1.57 -5.71 5.17
CA VAL A 58 1.75 -6.37 6.48
C VAL A 58 0.41 -6.70 7.16
N PRO A 59 -0.62 -5.81 7.13
CA PRO A 59 -1.94 -6.14 7.66
C PRO A 59 -2.65 -7.23 6.82
N CYS A 60 -2.44 -7.24 5.50
CA CYS A 60 -3.09 -8.18 4.57
C CYS A 60 -2.37 -9.55 4.45
N ARG A 61 -1.40 -9.85 5.33
CA ARG A 61 -0.53 -11.03 5.18
C ARG A 61 -1.27 -12.38 5.13
N ARG A 62 -2.35 -12.52 5.88
CA ARG A 62 -3.16 -13.76 5.93
C ARG A 62 -4.04 -13.92 4.70
N SER A 63 -4.63 -12.83 4.21
CA SER A 63 -5.50 -12.86 3.04
C SER A 63 -4.72 -12.89 1.73
N ARG A 64 -3.48 -12.38 1.70
CA ARG A 64 -2.67 -12.23 0.48
C ARG A 64 -1.21 -12.67 0.70
N PRO A 65 -0.96 -13.97 0.93
CA PRO A 65 0.37 -14.49 1.25
C PRO A 65 1.39 -14.33 0.11
N VAL A 66 0.93 -14.24 -1.15
CA VAL A 66 1.82 -14.00 -2.31
C VAL A 66 2.38 -12.57 -2.29
N ALA A 67 1.53 -11.57 -2.05
CA ALA A 67 1.96 -10.17 -1.97
C ALA A 67 2.90 -9.95 -0.78
N TYR A 68 2.61 -10.57 0.37
CA TYR A 68 3.47 -10.53 1.55
C TYR A 68 4.85 -11.17 1.30
N ARG A 69 4.89 -12.31 0.61
CA ARG A 69 6.16 -12.96 0.23
C ARG A 69 7.02 -12.07 -0.66
N LEU A 70 6.41 -11.44 -1.67
CA LEU A 70 7.14 -10.52 -2.54
C LEU A 70 7.63 -9.28 -1.78
N TYR A 71 6.82 -8.73 -0.87
CA TYR A 71 7.25 -7.66 0.03
C TYR A 71 8.47 -8.09 0.87
N MET A 72 8.50 -9.32 1.40
CA MET A 72 9.66 -9.83 2.15
C MET A 72 10.91 -9.95 1.31
N GLU A 73 10.80 -10.42 0.06
CA GLU A 73 11.95 -10.49 -0.85
C GLU A 73 12.51 -9.10 -1.18
N LEU A 74 11.62 -8.12 -1.42
CA LEU A 74 12.02 -6.72 -1.60
C LEU A 74 12.68 -6.18 -0.34
N LEU A 75 12.09 -6.40 0.84
CA LEU A 75 12.65 -5.96 2.10
C LEU A 75 14.04 -6.56 2.33
N LYS A 76 14.21 -7.87 2.11
CA LYS A 76 15.51 -8.54 2.23
C LYS A 76 16.56 -7.95 1.28
N ARG A 77 16.17 -7.65 0.04
CA ARG A 77 17.06 -7.07 -0.98
C ARG A 77 17.52 -5.66 -0.59
N PHE A 78 16.60 -4.82 -0.11
CA PHE A 78 16.87 -3.39 0.10
C PHE A 78 17.18 -3.01 1.56
N ALA A 79 16.87 -3.84 2.56
CA ALA A 79 17.13 -3.57 3.98
C ALA A 79 18.61 -3.29 4.26
N PHE A 80 19.51 -3.98 3.56
CA PHE A 80 20.95 -3.80 3.71
C PHE A 80 21.53 -2.70 2.81
N GLU A 81 20.81 -2.30 1.75
CA GLU A 81 21.19 -1.23 0.82
C GLU A 81 20.74 0.16 1.29
N LEU A 82 19.86 0.23 2.30
CA LEU A 82 19.33 1.46 2.90
C LEU A 82 20.43 2.43 3.39
N LYS A 83 21.62 1.92 3.69
CA LYS A 83 22.80 2.69 4.11
C LYS A 83 23.25 3.74 3.09
N CYS A 84 22.96 3.53 1.80
CA CYS A 84 23.38 4.43 0.71
C CYS A 84 22.40 5.60 0.46
N HIS A 85 21.22 5.61 1.08
CA HIS A 85 20.16 6.58 0.76
C HIS A 85 20.23 7.90 1.55
N ILE A 86 21.08 8.00 2.58
CA ILE A 86 21.23 9.23 3.39
C ILE A 86 21.97 10.33 2.61
N ALA A 87 22.77 9.96 1.61
CA ALA A 87 23.54 10.88 0.77
C ALA A 87 22.85 11.23 -0.57
N VAL A 88 21.61 10.79 -0.78
CA VAL A 88 20.90 10.95 -2.05
C VAL A 88 20.30 12.37 -2.15
N PRO A 89 20.42 13.06 -3.31
CA PRO A 89 19.71 14.31 -3.53
C PRO A 89 18.20 14.09 -3.33
N ASN A 90 17.54 15.01 -2.63
CA ASN A 90 16.12 14.94 -2.23
C ASN A 90 15.78 14.04 -1.03
N TYR A 91 16.77 13.67 -0.21
CA TYR A 91 16.56 12.95 1.06
C TYR A 91 15.39 13.51 1.89
N GLU A 92 15.32 14.84 2.06
CA GLU A 92 14.28 15.49 2.86
C GLU A 92 12.87 15.24 2.29
N MET A 93 12.72 15.27 0.97
CA MET A 93 11.45 15.01 0.28
C MET A 93 11.04 13.55 0.40
N VAL A 94 12.00 12.63 0.31
CA VAL A 94 11.78 11.19 0.49
C VAL A 94 11.33 10.91 1.92
N MET A 95 12.01 11.47 2.92
CA MET A 95 11.64 11.25 4.31
C MET A 95 10.31 11.90 4.69
N LYS A 96 9.99 13.10 4.18
CA LYS A 96 8.65 13.68 4.32
C LYS A 96 7.56 12.79 3.72
N SER A 97 7.83 12.17 2.58
CA SER A 97 6.88 11.22 1.96
C SER A 97 6.71 9.96 2.79
N ILE A 98 7.82 9.39 3.30
CA ILE A 98 7.79 8.22 4.20
C ILE A 98 7.02 8.55 5.49
N ASP A 99 7.27 9.72 6.07
CA ASP A 99 6.56 10.22 7.23
C ASP A 99 5.05 10.34 6.96
N GLY A 100 4.66 10.90 5.81
CA GLY A 100 3.26 11.01 5.42
C GLY A 100 2.56 9.66 5.22
N VAL A 101 3.28 8.64 4.74
CA VAL A 101 2.72 7.29 4.58
C VAL A 101 2.58 6.59 5.94
N LEU A 102 3.65 6.55 6.72
CA LEU A 102 3.71 5.74 7.94
C LEU A 102 3.22 6.48 9.19
N HIS A 103 2.99 7.79 9.06
CA HIS A 103 2.61 8.71 10.12
C HIS A 103 3.64 8.68 11.28
N LEU A 104 4.94 8.69 10.96
CA LEU A 104 6.03 8.49 11.94
C LEU A 104 6.04 9.60 12.99
N SER A 105 6.02 10.86 12.55
CA SER A 105 5.99 12.05 13.39
C SER A 105 4.82 12.04 14.38
N HIS A 106 3.65 11.56 13.94
CA HIS A 106 2.49 11.37 14.79
C HIS A 106 2.64 10.19 15.77
N LYS A 107 3.15 9.04 15.30
CA LYS A 107 3.29 7.81 16.11
C LYS A 107 4.41 7.89 17.15
N PHE A 108 5.45 8.68 16.88
CA PHE A 108 6.62 8.84 17.75
C PHE A 108 6.68 10.19 18.46
N GLY A 109 5.89 11.18 18.04
CA GLY A 109 5.79 12.48 18.70
C GLY A 109 7.05 13.34 18.59
N LEU A 110 7.97 13.02 17.68
CA LEU A 110 9.23 13.73 17.50
C LEU A 110 9.12 14.73 16.34
N GLN A 111 9.53 15.97 16.59
CA GLN A 111 9.60 17.01 15.57
C GLN A 111 10.81 16.78 14.66
N VAL A 112 10.53 16.77 13.36
CA VAL A 112 11.43 16.39 12.27
C VAL A 112 12.61 17.36 12.16
N THR A 113 13.64 17.15 12.98
CA THR A 113 14.80 18.08 13.06
C THR A 113 16.08 17.43 12.56
N ASN A 114 16.22 16.10 12.68
CA ASN A 114 17.43 15.39 12.28
C ASN A 114 17.14 14.23 11.32
N PRO A 115 17.82 14.18 10.15
CA PRO A 115 17.61 13.14 9.16
C PRO A 115 17.86 11.74 9.74
N GLY A 116 18.90 11.56 10.57
CA GLY A 116 19.20 10.26 11.17
C GLY A 116 18.10 9.71 12.09
N ILE A 117 17.31 10.59 12.73
CA ILE A 117 16.20 10.20 13.59
C ILE A 117 15.08 9.57 12.74
N LEU A 118 14.73 10.21 11.62
CA LEU A 118 13.72 9.67 10.69
C LEU A 118 14.10 8.31 10.12
N VAL A 119 15.39 8.07 9.81
CA VAL A 119 15.84 6.74 9.36
C VAL A 119 15.62 5.72 10.46
N ALA A 120 15.98 6.05 11.69
CA ALA A 120 15.82 5.16 12.84
C ALA A 120 14.33 4.85 13.10
N GLU A 121 13.47 5.87 13.04
CA GLU A 121 12.01 5.71 13.16
C GLU A 121 11.42 4.88 12.03
N PHE A 122 11.87 5.09 10.79
CA PHE A 122 11.48 4.29 9.65
C PHE A 122 11.87 2.82 9.86
N ILE A 123 13.13 2.53 10.19
CA ILE A 123 13.57 1.15 10.45
C ILE A 123 12.78 0.53 11.61
N TYR A 124 12.64 1.28 12.72
CA TYR A 124 11.89 0.83 13.88
C TYR A 124 10.43 0.56 13.54
N SER A 125 9.80 1.37 12.67
CA SER A 125 8.43 1.17 12.23
C SER A 125 8.26 -0.12 11.44
N ILE A 126 9.18 -0.45 10.54
CA ILE A 126 9.14 -1.70 9.78
C ILE A 126 9.30 -2.88 10.74
N VAL A 127 10.33 -2.85 11.60
CA VAL A 127 10.58 -3.92 12.57
C VAL A 127 9.38 -4.12 13.49
N SER A 128 8.76 -3.03 13.97
CA SER A 128 7.59 -3.10 14.85
C SER A 128 6.36 -3.66 14.15
N GLN A 129 6.10 -3.26 12.90
CA GLN A 129 5.00 -3.83 12.11
C GLN A 129 5.17 -5.34 11.91
N LEU A 130 6.40 -5.79 11.63
CA LEU A 130 6.71 -7.21 11.45
C LEU A 130 6.61 -8.00 12.75
N LEU A 131 7.10 -7.43 13.85
CA LEU A 131 7.00 -8.04 15.18
C LEU A 131 5.53 -8.21 15.58
N ASP A 132 4.73 -7.15 15.47
CA ASP A 132 3.31 -7.18 15.81
C ASP A 132 2.55 -8.17 14.91
N ALA A 133 2.84 -8.20 13.61
CA ALA A 133 2.27 -9.18 12.69
C ALA A 133 2.62 -10.64 13.08
N SER A 134 3.87 -10.87 13.51
CA SER A 134 4.31 -12.21 13.93
C SER A 134 3.66 -12.63 15.24
N LEU A 135 3.57 -11.72 16.21
CA LEU A 135 2.88 -11.96 17.49
C LEU A 135 1.39 -12.22 17.28
N ASP A 136 0.77 -11.51 16.34
CA ASP A 136 -0.64 -11.69 15.98
C ASP A 136 -0.87 -13.07 15.33
N ASP A 137 0.05 -13.52 14.47
CA ASP A 137 0.00 -14.85 13.83
C ASP A 137 0.10 -16.01 14.81
N GLU A 138 0.84 -15.83 15.90
CA GLU A 138 0.94 -16.81 16.99
C GLU A 138 -0.17 -16.64 18.07
N GLY A 139 -1.07 -15.67 17.90
CA GLY A 139 -2.15 -15.38 18.87
C GLY A 139 -1.68 -14.74 20.19
N LEU A 140 -0.44 -14.27 20.26
CA LEU A 140 0.17 -13.73 21.48
C LEU A 140 -0.31 -12.32 21.82
N LEU A 141 -0.78 -11.56 20.83
CA LEU A 141 -1.33 -10.22 21.04
C LEU A 141 -2.65 -10.24 21.83
N GLU A 142 -3.42 -11.33 21.75
CA GLU A 142 -4.64 -11.51 22.55
C GLU A 142 -4.33 -11.65 24.06
N LEU A 143 -3.12 -12.12 24.39
CA LEU A 143 -2.66 -12.32 25.77
C LEU A 143 -2.11 -11.03 26.41
N MET A 144 -1.88 -9.97 25.62
CA MET A 144 -1.32 -8.70 26.07
C MET A 144 -2.20 -7.50 25.70
N PRO A 145 -3.45 -7.43 26.19
CA PRO A 145 -4.42 -6.40 25.79
C PRO A 145 -4.02 -4.97 26.17
N GLU A 146 -3.09 -4.82 27.10
CA GLU A 146 -2.50 -3.55 27.53
C GLU A 146 -1.44 -3.01 26.57
N MET A 147 -0.84 -3.87 25.74
CA MET A 147 0.04 -3.50 24.64
C MET A 147 -0.74 -3.49 23.32
N LYS A 148 -1.76 -2.63 23.22
CA LYS A 148 -2.45 -2.43 21.94
C LYS A 148 -1.44 -2.02 20.89
N SER A 149 -1.35 -2.82 19.81
CA SER A 149 -0.47 -2.53 18.68
C SER A 149 -0.72 -1.11 18.18
N ARG A 150 0.37 -0.37 17.92
CA ARG A 150 0.32 0.96 17.28
C ARG A 150 0.10 0.86 15.76
N TRP A 151 0.06 -0.35 15.22
CA TRP A 151 -0.04 -0.63 13.79
C TRP A 151 -1.37 -1.32 13.49
N ALA A 152 -1.92 -1.04 12.32
CA ALA A 152 -3.09 -1.75 11.85
C ALA A 152 -2.68 -3.20 11.58
N THR A 153 -3.11 -4.15 12.41
CA THR A 153 -2.95 -5.59 12.13
C THR A 153 -4.08 -6.12 11.23
N ILE A 154 -5.15 -5.34 11.08
CA ILE A 154 -6.34 -5.65 10.29
C ILE A 154 -6.33 -4.79 9.01
N PRO A 155 -6.53 -5.38 7.82
CA PRO A 155 -6.67 -4.63 6.57
C PRO A 155 -7.80 -3.60 6.64
N GLN A 156 -7.54 -2.36 6.22
CA GLN A 156 -8.62 -1.51 5.71
C GLN A 156 -8.99 -2.03 4.32
N GLU A 157 -9.99 -2.92 4.25
CA GLU A 157 -10.68 -3.17 3.00
C GLU A 157 -11.29 -1.85 2.54
N MET A 158 -10.87 -1.38 1.36
CA MET A 158 -11.51 -0.24 0.72
C MET A 158 -12.92 -0.70 0.34
N GLU A 159 -13.93 -0.23 1.08
CA GLU A 159 -15.34 -0.36 0.72
C GLU A 159 -15.53 0.43 -0.59
N ILE A 160 -15.29 -0.23 -1.72
CA ILE A 160 -15.63 0.32 -3.03
C ILE A 160 -17.15 0.29 -3.07
N ASP A 161 -17.73 1.45 -2.78
CA ASP A 161 -19.15 1.77 -2.69
C ASP A 161 -20.02 0.84 -3.55
N ALA A 162 -20.63 -0.16 -2.90
CA ALA A 162 -21.71 -0.93 -3.51
C ALA A 162 -22.99 -0.08 -3.47
N HIS A 163 -23.01 1.03 -4.22
CA HIS A 163 -24.22 1.82 -4.42
C HIS A 163 -25.02 1.30 -5.60
N ASP A 164 -25.47 0.05 -5.51
CA ASP A 164 -26.60 -0.43 -6.31
C ASP A 164 -27.92 -0.31 -5.53
N LYS A 165 -28.12 0.85 -4.88
CA LYS A 165 -29.37 1.22 -4.20
C LYS A 165 -30.42 1.83 -5.14
N SER A 166 -30.08 2.03 -6.42
CA SER A 166 -31.02 2.56 -7.41
C SER A 166 -31.87 1.48 -8.08
N THR A 167 -31.34 0.27 -8.27
CA THR A 167 -32.07 -0.82 -8.95
C THR A 167 -33.20 -1.38 -8.08
N SER A 168 -32.99 -1.51 -6.76
CA SER A 168 -34.04 -1.97 -5.83
C SER A 168 -35.23 -1.01 -5.73
N ARG A 169 -34.98 0.31 -5.74
CA ARG A 169 -36.06 1.32 -5.71
C ARG A 169 -36.89 1.34 -7.00
N ILE A 170 -36.27 1.11 -8.15
CA ILE A 170 -36.98 1.06 -9.45
C ILE A 170 -37.85 -0.20 -9.54
N LEU A 171 -37.35 -1.36 -9.08
CA LEU A 171 -38.12 -2.60 -9.06
C LEU A 171 -39.29 -2.56 -8.07
N ASP A 172 -39.16 -1.90 -6.92
CA ASP A 172 -40.25 -1.71 -5.95
C ASP A 172 -41.29 -0.67 -6.39
N LEU A 173 -40.93 0.26 -7.28
CA LEU A 173 -41.87 1.18 -7.94
C LEU A 173 -42.62 0.50 -9.09
N MET A 174 -41.98 -0.41 -9.83
CA MET A 174 -42.65 -1.21 -10.87
C MET A 174 -43.59 -2.26 -10.26
N ARG A 175 -43.21 -2.89 -9.14
CA ARG A 175 -44.06 -3.86 -8.42
C ARG A 175 -45.32 -3.22 -7.83
N ARG A 176 -45.26 -1.95 -7.40
CA ARG A 176 -46.42 -1.21 -6.86
C ARG A 176 -47.41 -0.73 -7.91
N ASN A 177 -47.02 -0.64 -9.18
CA ASN A 177 -47.88 -0.14 -10.26
C ASN A 177 -48.56 -1.25 -11.08
N LEU A 178 -48.37 -2.54 -10.76
CA LEU A 178 -48.95 -3.67 -11.49
C LEU A 178 -50.14 -4.35 -10.78
N HIS A 179 -50.66 -3.75 -9.70
CA HIS A 179 -51.92 -4.16 -9.09
C HIS A 179 -52.85 -2.94 -8.95
N PRO A 180 -53.68 -2.64 -9.96
CA PRO A 180 -54.97 -2.00 -9.71
C PRO A 180 -55.87 -3.01 -8.99
N LEU A 181 -56.62 -2.50 -8.01
CA LEU A 181 -57.65 -3.21 -7.27
C LEU A 181 -58.70 -3.85 -8.19
N ASP A 182 -59.38 -4.86 -7.65
CA ASP A 182 -60.64 -5.44 -8.13
C ASP A 182 -61.59 -4.44 -8.81
#